data_AF-A0A267AS80-F1
#
_entry.id   AF-A0A267AS80-F1
#
_cell.length_a   1.000
_cell.length_b   1.000
_cell.length_c   1.000
_cell.angle_alpha   90.00
_cell.angle_beta   90.00
_cell.angle_gamma   90.00
#
_symmetry.space_group_name_H-M   'P 1'
#
loop_
_entity.id
_entity.type
_entity.pdbx_description
1 polymer ?
#
loop_
_entity_poly.entity_id
_entity_poly.type
_entity_poly.pdbx_seq_one_letter_code
_entity_poly.pdbx_strand_id
1 'polypeptide(L)' 'MQSNSLKPIKRRAGRAEFFSIRKELETKILLGHPLTRLYTEYADRFSFGYVQFTRYVARYCKQSRSFIMTGSHWRQK' A
#
# COMPACT_ATOMS: atom_id res chain seq x y z
N MET A 1 -18.35 20.60 20.03
CA MET A 1 -18.91 19.52 19.19
C MET A 1 -18.01 19.33 17.99
N GLN A 2 -17.09 18.36 18.01
CA GLN A 2 -16.22 18.06 16.87
C GLN A 2 -16.95 17.09 15.95
N SER A 3 -17.34 17.59 14.79
CA SER A 3 -17.94 16.81 13.71
C SER A 3 -16.88 15.86 13.15
N ASN A 4 -16.80 14.66 13.74
CA ASN A 4 -16.11 13.51 13.16
C ASN A 4 -16.86 13.13 11.87
N SER A 5 -16.54 13.81 10.78
CA SER A 5 -16.93 13.41 9.42
C SER A 5 -16.12 12.16 9.07
N LEU A 6 -16.52 11.03 9.65
CA LEU A 6 -16.05 9.71 9.27
C LEU A 6 -16.57 9.46 7.86
N LYS A 7 -15.73 9.73 6.86
CA LYS A 7 -15.98 9.29 5.47
C LYS A 7 -16.46 7.83 5.54
N PRO A 8 -17.57 7.46 4.90
CA PRO A 8 -18.11 6.11 5.00
C PRO A 8 -17.04 5.11 4.56
N ILE A 9 -16.50 4.37 5.52
CA ILE A 9 -15.48 3.35 5.29
C ILE A 9 -16.18 2.22 4.54
N LYS A 10 -16.17 2.30 3.20
CA LYS A 10 -16.66 1.22 2.34
C LYS A 10 -15.78 0.00 2.56
N ARG A 11 -16.26 -0.93 3.39
CA ARG A 11 -15.58 -2.20 3.68
C ARG A 11 -15.20 -2.85 2.35
N ARG A 12 -13.91 -3.20 2.19
CA ARG A 12 -13.30 -3.86 1.01
C ARG A 12 -12.97 -2.96 -0.21
N ALA A 13 -13.29 -1.66 -0.21
CA ALA A 13 -12.92 -0.77 -1.33
C ALA A 13 -11.39 -0.68 -1.53
N GLY A 14 -10.64 -0.55 -0.44
CA GLY A 14 -9.19 -0.43 -0.46
C GLY A 14 -8.44 -1.53 -1.22
N ARG A 15 -8.93 -2.77 -1.18
CA ARG A 15 -8.30 -3.85 -1.94
C ARG A 15 -8.48 -3.64 -3.44
N ALA A 16 -9.69 -3.31 -3.88
CA ALA A 16 -9.97 -3.07 -5.30
C ALA A 16 -9.21 -1.85 -5.83
N GLU A 17 -9.15 -0.76 -5.04
CA GLU A 17 -8.37 0.45 -5.32
C GLU A 17 -6.87 0.15 -5.49
N PHE A 18 -6.31 -0.73 -4.66
CA PHE A 18 -4.92 -1.16 -4.84
C PHE A 18 -4.73 -1.99 -6.11
N PHE A 19 -5.62 -2.95 -6.38
CA PHE A 19 -5.49 -3.83 -7.54
C PHE A 19 -5.64 -3.09 -8.87
N SER A 20 -6.41 -2.00 -8.92
CA SER A 20 -6.59 -1.21 -10.14
C SER A 20 -5.28 -0.56 -10.62
N ILE A 21 -4.37 -0.20 -9.70
CA ILE A 21 -3.07 0.41 -10.03
C ILE A 21 -1.86 -0.49 -9.75
N ARG A 22 -2.08 -1.76 -9.36
CA ARG A 22 -1.01 -2.69 -8.93
C ARG A 22 0.12 -2.82 -9.96
N LYS A 23 -0.23 -2.96 -11.25
CA LYS A 23 0.78 -3.11 -12.32
C LYS A 23 1.67 -1.87 -12.43
N GLU A 24 1.07 -0.68 -12.36
CA GLU A 24 1.79 0.59 -12.42
C GLU A 24 2.69 0.78 -11.19
N LEU A 25 2.18 0.46 -9.99
CA LEU A 25 2.96 0.45 -8.75
C LEU A 25 4.15 -0.51 -8.85
N GLU A 26 3.94 -1.72 -9.36
CA GLU A 26 5.00 -2.72 -9.53
C GLU A 26 6.10 -2.21 -10.46
N THR A 27 5.76 -1.58 -11.60
CA THR A 27 6.73 -0.95 -12.49
C THR A 27 7.50 0.18 -11.81
N LYS A 28 6.81 1.10 -11.12
CA LYS A 28 7.47 2.21 -10.44
C LYS A 28 8.39 1.73 -9.31
N ILE A 29 8.01 0.69 -8.58
CA ILE A 29 8.86 0.07 -7.57
C ILE A 29 10.11 -0.54 -8.22
N LEU A 30 9.97 -1.21 -9.37
CA LEU A 30 11.10 -1.77 -10.12
C LEU A 30 12.08 -0.70 -10.61
N LEU A 31 11.58 0.50 -10.93
CA LEU A 31 12.41 1.65 -11.30
C LEU A 31 13.08 2.33 -10.08
N GLY A 32 12.89 1.81 -8.86
CA GLY A 32 13.50 2.35 -7.65
C GLY A 32 12.75 3.51 -7.01
N HIS A 33 11.49 3.76 -7.39
CA HIS A 33 10.72 4.81 -6.73
C HIS A 33 10.41 4.45 -5.26
N PRO A 34 10.62 5.38 -4.32
CA PRO A 34 10.36 5.12 -2.91
C PRO A 34 8.85 4.99 -2.62
N LEU A 35 8.49 4.06 -1.74
CA LEU A 35 7.09 3.77 -1.39
C LEU A 35 6.35 4.98 -0.80
N THR A 36 7.05 5.84 -0.07
CA THR A 36 6.49 7.08 0.48
C THR A 36 6.01 8.02 -0.62
N ARG A 37 6.84 8.21 -1.66
CA ARG A 37 6.49 9.04 -2.83
C ARG A 37 5.32 8.46 -3.61
N LEU A 38 5.33 7.14 -3.82
CA LEU A 38 4.21 6.46 -4.48
C LEU A 38 2.93 6.61 -3.67
N TYR A 39 2.97 6.44 -2.36
CA TYR A 39 1.79 6.65 -1.53
C TYR A 39 1.27 8.07 -1.62
N THR A 40 2.13 9.09 -1.56
CA THR A 40 1.68 10.49 -1.70
C THR A 40 1.02 10.78 -3.06
N GLU A 41 1.49 10.15 -4.14
CA GLU A 41 0.93 10.32 -5.48
C GLU A 41 -0.47 9.70 -5.62
N TYR A 42 -0.74 8.61 -4.91
CA TYR A 42 -2.01 7.88 -4.98
C TYR A 42 -2.87 8.02 -3.71
N ALA A 43 -2.49 8.87 -2.76
CA ALA A 43 -3.15 8.98 -1.46
C ALA A 43 -4.65 9.26 -1.59
N ASP A 44 -5.03 10.13 -2.52
CA ASP A 44 -6.43 10.51 -2.77
C ASP A 44 -7.26 9.38 -3.39
N ARG A 45 -6.60 8.39 -4.01
CA ARG A 45 -7.27 7.22 -4.62
C ARG A 45 -7.50 6.09 -3.64
N PHE A 46 -6.87 6.14 -2.46
CA PHE A 46 -6.94 5.09 -1.47
C PHE A 46 -7.84 5.50 -0.30
N SER A 47 -8.75 4.59 0.02
CA SER A 47 -9.54 4.61 1.25
C SER A 47 -8.75 4.14 2.48
N PHE A 48 -7.44 3.93 2.35
CA PHE A 48 -6.57 3.35 3.37
C PHE A 48 -5.25 4.09 3.55
N GLY A 49 -4.69 3.94 4.75
CA GLY A 49 -3.45 4.59 5.16
C GLY A 49 -2.18 3.95 4.60
N TYR A 50 -1.06 4.66 4.74
CA TYR A 50 0.27 4.21 4.33
C TYR A 50 0.65 2.82 4.84
N VAL A 51 0.30 2.49 6.09
CA VAL A 51 0.58 1.17 6.69
C VAL A 51 -0.11 0.03 5.94
N GLN A 52 -1.34 0.23 5.45
CA GLN A 52 -2.04 -0.77 4.65
C GLN A 52 -1.47 -0.83 3.23
N PHE A 53 -1.07 0.31 2.68
CA PHE A 53 -0.39 0.38 1.38
C PHE A 53 0.88 -0.46 1.35
N THR A 54 1.79 -0.27 2.31
CA THR A 54 3.06 -1.03 2.36
C THR A 54 2.81 -2.53 2.55
N ARG A 55 1.81 -2.91 3.35
CA ARG A 55 1.38 -4.32 3.48
C ARG A 55 0.89 -4.92 2.17
N TYR A 56 0.14 -4.16 1.38
CA TYR A 56 -0.34 -4.62 0.07
C TYR A 56 0.79 -4.72 -0.95
N VAL A 57 1.71 -3.74 -0.98
CA VAL A 57 2.92 -3.81 -1.81
C VAL A 57 3.72 -5.08 -1.47
N ALA A 58 4.03 -5.30 -0.19
CA ALA A 58 4.77 -6.49 0.27
C ALA A 58 4.10 -7.82 -0.10
N ARG A 59 2.75 -7.83 -0.14
CA ARG A 59 1.97 -9.04 -0.40
C ARG A 59 1.74 -9.31 -1.89
N TYR A 60 1.65 -8.27 -2.71
CA TYR A 60 1.12 -8.37 -4.07
C TYR A 60 2.06 -7.84 -5.17
N CYS A 61 3.18 -7.20 -4.83
CA CYS A 61 4.23 -6.82 -5.78
C CYS A 61 5.41 -7.80 -5.64
N LYS A 62 5.69 -8.58 -6.69
CA LYS A 62 6.55 -9.77 -6.66
C LYS A 62 8.02 -9.46 -6.35
N GLN A 63 8.50 -8.25 -6.66
CA GLN A 63 9.90 -7.86 -6.43
C GLN A 63 10.18 -7.30 -5.02
N SER A 64 9.15 -6.97 -4.25
CA SER A 64 9.32 -6.22 -3.01
C SER A 64 9.86 -7.06 -1.84
N ARG A 65 9.82 -8.41 -1.92
CA ARG A 65 10.39 -9.27 -0.87
C ARG A 65 11.89 -9.09 -0.68
N SER A 66 12.63 -8.77 -1.74
CA SER A 66 14.08 -8.56 -1.65
C SER A 66 14.44 -7.22 -0.99
N PHE A 67 13.56 -6.22 -1.07
CA PHE A 67 13.78 -4.87 -0.53
C PHE A 67 13.10 -4.64 0.83
N ILE A 68 12.05 -5.39 1.16
CA ILE A 68 11.27 -5.24 2.40
C ILE A 68 11.80 -6.18 3.52
N MET A 69 12.69 -7.14 3.22
CA MET A 69 13.30 -8.04 4.21
C MET A 69 14.41 -7.42 5.10
N THR A 70 14.50 -6.09 5.20
CA THR A 70 15.31 -5.40 6.22
C THR A 70 14.48 -4.92 7.42
N GLY A 71 13.31 -5.52 7.65
CA GLY A 71 12.53 -5.30 8.86
C GLY A 71 11.67 -6.50 9.20
N SER A 72 11.93 -7.13 10.34
CA SER A 72 11.16 -8.21 10.98
C SER A 72 11.28 -9.62 10.38
N HIS A 73 12.34 -10.29 10.85
CA HIS A 73 12.41 -11.71 11.18
C HIS A 73 11.09 -12.19 11.81
N TRP A 74 10.27 -12.95 11.07
CA TRP A 74 9.18 -13.75 11.65
C TRP A 74 9.53 -15.23 11.49
N ARG A 75 10.00 -15.79 12.60
CA ARG A 75 10.17 -17.22 12.86
C ARG A 75 8.91 -17.97 12.44
N GLN A 76 9.08 -18.97 11.56
CA GLN A 76 8.15 -20.09 11.49
C GLN A 76 8.27 -20.94 12.76
N LYS A 77 7.13 -21.38 13.29
CA LYS A 77 7.04 -22.51 14.21
C LYS A 77 6.29 -23.61 13.50
#